data_AF-A0A812RL26-F1
#
_entry.id   AF-A0A812RL26-F1
#
_cell.length_a   1.000
_cell.length_b   1.000
_cell.length_c   1.000
_cell.angle_alpha   90.00
_cell.angle_beta   90.00
_cell.angle_gamma   90.00
#
_symmetry.space_group_name_H-M   'P 1'
#
loop_
_entity.id
_entity.type
_entity.pdbx_description
1 polymer ?
#
loop_
_entity_poly.entity_id
_entity_poly.type
_entity_poly.pdbx_seq_one_letter_code
_entity_poly.pdbx_strand_id
1 'polypeptide(L)'
;MSFKRARAADQAKGSSYLGLDEYEDPLANEGSTAEAAKKFRRLLVGKYLDGSATATDTCLLAYWHVESGGEGAEDLALNPRTASRHSAEHLRCHLTKEFPEPDVEMISVPMYLKKSAGRTLVQHPTRVTSIMIRNELKELGILGSTDASAEVVQDFLKQEVTIPDVHVQQQISKLLCYRKKGRGRCLQKAFDQLGLPKMARLEPSTLLQDVGSFEQKQCPFRCIFYVAGEHGRVLHMSPLLQIPGVSLNTWGIDILHTWHYGPMSTYLTFTLRALLNTEIYKPGNSAVLDKEENDKLCLMALKAELWMFYKHRRATDKEWSKKGSE
;
A
#
# COMPACT_ATOMS: atom_id res chain seq x y z
N MET A 1 -35.45 19.19 -17.14
CA MET A 1 -36.61 19.07 -16.23
C MET A 1 -36.58 17.68 -15.60
N SER A 2 -36.73 17.61 -14.27
CA SER A 2 -36.42 16.46 -13.42
C SER A 2 -37.47 15.33 -13.51
N PHE A 3 -36.98 14.08 -13.65
CA PHE A 3 -37.74 12.82 -13.75
C PHE A 3 -38.63 12.47 -12.54
N LYS A 4 -38.68 13.31 -11.51
CA LYS A 4 -39.48 13.06 -10.30
C LYS A 4 -40.98 13.38 -10.42
N ARG A 5 -41.46 14.00 -11.51
CA ARG A 5 -42.88 14.37 -11.65
C ARG A 5 -43.74 13.44 -12.52
N ALA A 6 -43.17 12.50 -13.26
CA ALA A 6 -43.96 11.61 -14.11
C ALA A 6 -44.63 10.44 -13.34
N ARG A 7 -44.00 9.95 -12.25
CA ARG A 7 -44.52 8.79 -11.51
C ARG A 7 -45.74 9.07 -10.60
N ALA A 8 -46.11 10.33 -10.38
CA ALA A 8 -47.25 10.67 -9.54
C ALA A 8 -48.61 10.67 -10.28
N ALA A 9 -48.62 10.55 -11.61
CA ALA A 9 -49.84 10.66 -12.41
C ALA A 9 -50.49 9.29 -12.74
N ASP A 10 -49.74 8.18 -12.70
CA ASP A 10 -50.25 6.87 -13.15
C ASP A 10 -50.86 6.01 -12.03
N GLN A 11 -50.75 6.40 -10.76
CA GLN A 11 -51.40 5.68 -9.65
C GLN A 11 -52.89 5.99 -9.46
N ALA A 12 -53.50 6.79 -10.34
CA ALA A 12 -54.89 7.27 -10.16
C ALA A 12 -55.93 6.67 -11.13
N LYS A 13 -55.61 5.66 -11.95
CA LYS A 13 -56.59 5.00 -12.81
C LYS A 13 -56.78 3.54 -12.45
N GLY A 14 -57.73 3.29 -11.55
CA GLY A 14 -58.37 1.99 -11.42
C GLY A 14 -59.04 1.61 -12.74
N SER A 15 -58.67 0.46 -13.27
CA SER A 15 -59.37 -0.19 -14.38
C SER A 15 -59.67 -1.62 -13.96
N SER A 16 -60.93 -1.85 -13.61
CA SER A 16 -61.51 -3.16 -13.39
C SER A 16 -61.70 -3.86 -14.73
N TYR A 17 -60.99 -4.97 -14.96
CA TYR A 17 -61.40 -5.96 -15.96
C TYR A 17 -61.38 -7.34 -15.32
N LEU A 18 -62.53 -7.99 -15.41
CA LEU A 18 -62.84 -9.32 -14.89
C LEU A 18 -62.23 -10.41 -15.79
N GLY A 19 -61.58 -11.37 -15.13
CA GLY A 19 -61.67 -12.82 -15.38
C GLY A 19 -61.23 -13.37 -16.73
N LEU A 20 -59.97 -13.84 -16.80
CA LEU A 20 -59.53 -14.97 -17.63
C LEU A 20 -58.38 -15.68 -16.89
N ASP A 21 -58.59 -16.96 -16.59
CA ASP A 21 -57.69 -18.03 -16.14
C ASP A 21 -56.44 -17.65 -15.32
N GLU A 22 -56.39 -18.14 -14.08
CA GLU A 22 -55.16 -18.19 -13.25
C GLU A 22 -54.10 -19.02 -13.97
N TYR A 23 -53.32 -18.37 -14.83
CA TYR A 23 -52.06 -18.88 -15.30
C TYR A 23 -51.10 -18.80 -14.11
N GLU A 24 -50.94 -19.91 -13.38
CA GLU A 24 -49.85 -20.06 -12.41
C GLU A 24 -48.54 -19.84 -13.17
N ASP A 25 -47.90 -18.70 -12.93
CA ASP A 25 -46.59 -18.38 -13.49
C ASP A 25 -45.60 -19.46 -13.01
N PRO A 26 -45.05 -20.29 -13.92
CA PRO A 26 -44.14 -21.37 -13.55
C PRO A 26 -42.85 -20.86 -12.88
N LEU A 27 -42.62 -19.54 -12.86
CA LEU A 27 -41.50 -18.88 -12.17
C LEU A 27 -41.85 -18.37 -10.76
N ALA A 28 -43.10 -18.48 -10.30
CA ALA A 28 -43.52 -18.00 -8.98
C ALA A 28 -42.79 -18.69 -7.81
N ASN A 29 -42.19 -19.85 -8.04
CA ASN A 29 -41.45 -20.63 -7.03
C ASN A 29 -39.91 -20.44 -7.08
N GLU A 30 -39.35 -19.68 -8.03
CA GLU A 30 -37.89 -19.54 -8.20
C GLU A 30 -37.33 -18.24 -7.60
N GLY A 31 -37.27 -18.19 -6.27
CA GLY A 31 -36.56 -17.13 -5.54
C GLY A 31 -37.24 -15.75 -5.62
N SER A 32 -36.94 -14.89 -4.66
CA SER A 32 -37.46 -13.51 -4.68
C SER A 32 -37.07 -12.85 -6.01
N THR A 33 -38.00 -12.14 -6.64
CA THR A 33 -37.77 -11.29 -7.84
C THR A 33 -36.48 -10.46 -7.73
N ALA A 34 -36.11 -10.06 -6.51
CA ALA A 34 -34.87 -9.38 -6.20
C ALA A 34 -33.58 -10.20 -6.42
N GLU A 35 -33.60 -11.52 -6.23
CA GLU A 35 -32.45 -12.39 -6.53
C GLU A 35 -32.26 -12.59 -8.03
N ALA A 36 -33.35 -12.80 -8.78
CA ALA A 36 -33.31 -12.91 -10.23
C ALA A 36 -32.77 -11.61 -10.85
N ALA A 37 -33.23 -10.46 -10.36
CA ALA A 37 -32.72 -9.15 -10.72
C ALA A 37 -31.21 -8.99 -10.46
N LYS A 38 -30.72 -9.40 -9.28
CA LYS A 38 -29.28 -9.39 -8.96
C LYS A 38 -28.47 -10.32 -9.87
N LYS A 39 -28.98 -11.51 -10.19
CA LYS A 39 -28.33 -12.47 -11.10
C LYS A 39 -28.23 -11.89 -12.52
N PHE A 40 -29.30 -11.29 -13.02
CA PHE A 40 -29.32 -10.65 -14.33
C PHE A 40 -28.33 -9.49 -14.40
N ARG A 41 -28.32 -8.61 -13.40
CA ARG A 41 -27.35 -7.51 -13.32
C ARG A 41 -25.91 -8.02 -13.31
N ARG A 42 -25.60 -9.06 -12.52
CA ARG A 42 -24.27 -9.70 -12.52
C ARG A 42 -23.91 -10.31 -13.87
N LEU A 43 -24.87 -10.92 -14.56
CA LEU A 43 -24.66 -11.47 -15.90
C LEU A 43 -24.26 -10.37 -16.90
N LEU A 44 -24.97 -9.24 -16.89
CA LEU A 44 -24.66 -8.09 -17.75
C LEU A 44 -23.25 -7.53 -17.48
N VAL A 45 -22.91 -7.33 -16.20
CA VAL A 45 -21.57 -6.88 -15.81
C VAL A 45 -20.49 -7.89 -16.17
N GLY A 46 -20.74 -9.19 -15.96
CA GLY A 46 -19.82 -10.27 -16.33
C GLY A 46 -19.53 -10.28 -17.82
N LYS A 47 -20.57 -10.19 -18.65
CA LYS A 47 -20.45 -10.12 -20.12
C LYS A 47 -19.73 -8.86 -20.62
N TYR A 48 -19.82 -7.76 -19.88
CA TYR A 48 -19.04 -6.57 -20.20
C TYR A 48 -17.56 -6.76 -19.85
N LEU A 49 -17.27 -7.32 -18.67
CA LEU A 49 -15.91 -7.52 -18.17
C LEU A 49 -15.13 -8.59 -18.95
N ASP A 50 -15.81 -9.64 -19.44
CA ASP A 50 -15.21 -10.67 -20.28
C ASP A 50 -15.07 -10.24 -21.76
N GLY A 51 -15.62 -9.07 -22.12
CA GLY A 51 -15.57 -8.50 -23.47
C GLY A 51 -16.57 -9.11 -24.46
N SER A 52 -17.48 -9.98 -24.02
CA SER A 52 -18.53 -10.58 -24.86
C SER A 52 -19.68 -9.63 -25.19
N ALA A 53 -19.84 -8.54 -24.43
CA ALA A 53 -20.78 -7.46 -24.69
C ALA A 53 -20.09 -6.09 -24.64
N THR A 54 -20.46 -5.18 -25.55
CA THR A 54 -19.98 -3.81 -25.46
C THR A 54 -20.70 -3.04 -24.35
N ALA A 55 -20.15 -1.89 -23.94
CA ALA A 55 -20.83 -1.01 -22.98
C ALA A 55 -22.21 -0.59 -23.48
N THR A 56 -22.35 -0.36 -24.79
CA THR A 56 -23.62 0.00 -25.43
C THR A 56 -24.61 -1.15 -25.34
N ASP A 57 -24.20 -2.37 -25.66
CA ASP A 57 -25.08 -3.55 -25.59
C ASP A 57 -25.56 -3.78 -24.15
N THR A 58 -24.64 -3.64 -23.19
CA THR A 58 -24.93 -3.79 -21.76
C THR A 58 -25.98 -2.79 -21.29
N CYS A 59 -25.84 -1.51 -21.69
CA CYS A 59 -26.80 -0.46 -21.30
C CYS A 59 -28.15 -0.61 -22.01
N LEU A 60 -28.16 -1.07 -23.27
CA LEU A 60 -29.39 -1.29 -24.05
C LEU A 60 -30.18 -2.48 -23.52
N LEU A 61 -29.50 -3.59 -23.20
CA LEU A 61 -30.13 -4.76 -22.59
C LEU A 61 -30.72 -4.43 -21.22
N ALA A 62 -30.00 -3.66 -20.40
CA ALA A 62 -30.53 -3.16 -19.14
C ALA A 62 -31.76 -2.25 -19.36
N TYR A 63 -31.73 -1.37 -20.37
CA TYR A 63 -32.87 -0.51 -20.70
C TYR A 63 -34.11 -1.30 -21.11
N TRP A 64 -33.98 -2.25 -22.04
CA TRP A 64 -35.12 -3.03 -22.51
C TRP A 64 -35.67 -3.97 -21.42
N HIS A 65 -34.81 -4.51 -20.56
CA HIS A 65 -35.23 -5.26 -19.38
C HIS A 65 -36.12 -4.41 -18.45
N VAL A 66 -35.72 -3.16 -18.20
CA VAL A 66 -36.50 -2.24 -17.35
C VAL A 66 -37.81 -1.82 -18.01
N GLU A 67 -37.81 -1.54 -19.31
CA GLU A 67 -39.03 -1.21 -20.07
C GLU A 67 -39.99 -2.40 -20.16
N SER A 68 -39.50 -3.64 -20.14
CA SER A 68 -40.34 -4.84 -20.07
C SER A 68 -40.89 -5.14 -18.66
N GLY A 69 -40.63 -4.26 -17.68
CA GLY A 69 -41.08 -4.42 -16.30
C GLY A 69 -40.11 -5.18 -15.40
N GLY A 70 -38.90 -5.46 -15.87
CA GLY A 70 -37.85 -6.09 -15.08
C GLY A 70 -37.21 -5.13 -14.07
N GLU A 71 -36.91 -5.62 -12.88
CA GLU A 71 -36.31 -4.83 -11.80
C GLU A 71 -34.80 -5.09 -11.67
N GLY A 72 -34.09 -4.17 -11.01
CA GLY A 72 -32.72 -4.29 -10.48
C GLY A 72 -31.58 -4.14 -11.49
N ALA A 73 -31.82 -3.59 -12.67
CA ALA A 73 -30.79 -3.14 -13.61
C ALA A 73 -30.99 -1.67 -14.05
N GLU A 74 -31.81 -0.91 -13.32
CA GLU A 74 -32.17 0.47 -13.63
C GLU A 74 -30.96 1.41 -13.59
N ASP A 75 -29.94 1.06 -12.82
CA ASP A 75 -28.72 1.83 -12.69
C ASP A 75 -27.79 1.71 -13.91
N LEU A 76 -27.92 0.63 -14.70
CA LEU A 76 -27.16 0.41 -15.93
C LEU A 76 -27.96 0.83 -17.18
N ALA A 77 -29.27 1.06 -17.05
CA ALA A 77 -30.17 1.34 -18.14
C ALA A 77 -29.93 2.73 -18.74
N LEU A 78 -29.60 2.78 -20.03
CA LEU A 78 -29.42 4.03 -20.78
C LEU A 78 -30.35 4.07 -21.99
N ASN A 79 -31.09 5.17 -22.15
CA ASN A 79 -32.04 5.30 -23.25
C ASN A 79 -31.32 5.12 -24.61
N PRO A 80 -31.84 4.33 -25.56
CA PRO A 80 -31.20 4.04 -26.84
C PRO A 80 -30.84 5.28 -27.65
N ARG A 81 -31.63 6.35 -27.51
CA ARG A 81 -31.38 7.64 -28.19
C ARG A 81 -30.16 8.38 -27.63
N THR A 82 -29.77 8.09 -26.39
CA THR A 82 -28.63 8.70 -25.68
C THR A 82 -27.42 7.77 -25.55
N ALA A 83 -27.60 6.47 -25.79
CA ALA A 83 -26.61 5.45 -25.44
C ALA A 83 -25.34 5.45 -26.32
N SER A 84 -25.41 5.93 -27.56
CA SER A 84 -24.33 5.80 -28.54
C SER A 84 -23.06 6.59 -28.25
N ARG A 85 -23.11 7.62 -27.39
CA ARG A 85 -21.94 8.48 -27.10
C ARG A 85 -21.36 8.35 -25.69
N HIS A 86 -22.15 7.90 -24.72
CA HIS A 86 -21.76 7.93 -23.30
C HIS A 86 -21.97 6.60 -22.56
N SER A 87 -22.30 5.51 -23.24
CA SER A 87 -22.51 4.20 -22.61
C SER A 87 -21.31 3.73 -21.78
N ALA A 88 -20.09 3.90 -22.31
CA ALA A 88 -18.87 3.50 -21.60
C ALA A 88 -18.59 4.34 -20.34
N GLU A 89 -18.86 5.65 -20.39
CA GLU A 89 -18.68 6.55 -19.25
C GLU A 89 -19.74 6.30 -18.17
N HIS A 90 -21.00 6.14 -18.60
CA HIS A 90 -22.11 5.77 -17.73
C HIS A 90 -21.83 4.46 -17.01
N LEU A 91 -21.48 3.40 -17.75
CA LEU A 91 -21.18 2.10 -17.16
C LEU A 91 -20.00 2.17 -16.19
N ARG A 92 -18.94 2.93 -16.51
CA ARG A 92 -17.83 3.17 -15.59
C ARG A 92 -18.29 3.81 -14.28
N CYS A 93 -19.15 4.84 -14.31
CA CYS A 93 -19.66 5.48 -13.08
C CYS A 93 -20.43 4.51 -12.17
N HIS A 94 -21.06 3.49 -12.72
CA HIS A 94 -21.82 2.48 -11.97
C HIS A 94 -20.95 1.29 -11.53
N LEU A 95 -20.00 0.86 -12.35
CA LEU A 95 -19.00 -0.16 -11.98
C LEU A 95 -18.04 0.32 -10.89
N THR A 96 -17.70 1.62 -10.87
CA THR A 96 -16.83 2.22 -9.84
C THR A 96 -17.48 2.22 -8.45
N LYS A 97 -18.79 1.93 -8.34
CA LYS A 97 -19.51 1.87 -7.04
C LYS A 97 -19.51 0.48 -6.41
N GLU A 98 -19.19 -0.58 -7.16
CA GLU A 98 -19.09 -1.95 -6.65
C GLU A 98 -17.64 -2.41 -6.68
N PHE A 99 -16.78 -1.74 -5.90
CA PHE A 99 -15.60 -2.45 -5.45
C PHE A 99 -16.06 -3.42 -4.35
N PRO A 100 -15.61 -4.70 -4.35
CA PRO A 100 -15.60 -5.44 -3.10
C PRO A 100 -14.95 -4.53 -2.05
N GLU A 101 -15.47 -4.52 -0.81
CA GLU A 101 -14.83 -3.77 0.27
C GLU A 101 -13.33 -3.98 0.16
N PRO A 102 -12.52 -2.90 0.04
CA PRO A 102 -11.10 -3.07 -0.21
C PRO A 102 -10.60 -4.04 0.86
N ASP A 103 -9.91 -5.11 0.47
CA ASP A 103 -9.32 -6.04 1.43
C ASP A 103 -8.33 -5.25 2.31
N VAL A 104 -8.85 -4.70 3.39
CA VAL A 104 -8.11 -4.03 4.45
C VAL A 104 -7.88 -5.11 5.49
N GLU A 105 -6.62 -5.51 5.60
CA GLU A 105 -6.21 -6.36 6.71
C GLU A 105 -5.88 -5.45 7.89
N MET A 106 -6.36 -5.83 9.07
CA MET A 106 -6.07 -5.12 10.30
C MET A 106 -4.64 -5.49 10.72
N ILE A 107 -3.74 -4.52 10.65
CA ILE A 107 -2.36 -4.70 11.09
C ILE A 107 -2.25 -4.14 12.50
N SER A 108 -1.69 -4.93 13.41
CA SER A 108 -1.36 -4.46 14.76
C SER A 108 -0.17 -3.53 14.68
N VAL A 109 -0.43 -2.22 14.71
CA VAL A 109 0.62 -1.20 14.66
C VAL A 109 0.92 -0.74 16.09
N PRO A 110 2.17 -0.85 16.56
CA PRO A 110 2.55 -0.28 17.84
C PRO A 110 2.46 1.24 17.75
N MET A 111 1.57 1.85 18.54
CA MET A 111 1.43 3.30 18.63
C MET A 111 1.78 3.79 20.03
N TYR A 112 2.36 4.99 20.09
CA TYR A 112 2.56 5.71 21.34
C TYR A 112 1.34 6.60 21.63
N LEU A 113 0.61 6.29 22.68
CA LEU A 113 -0.56 7.07 23.07
C LEU A 113 -0.13 8.21 24.01
N LYS A 114 -0.08 9.43 23.48
CA LYS A 114 0.40 10.61 24.23
C LYS A 114 -0.33 10.84 25.56
N LYS A 115 -1.62 10.48 25.66
CA LYS A 115 -2.44 10.69 26.86
C LYS A 115 -2.08 9.78 28.02
N SER A 116 -1.66 8.54 27.75
CA SER A 116 -1.27 7.58 28.79
C SER A 116 0.25 7.49 28.96
N ALA A 117 1.01 8.25 28.17
CA ALA A 117 2.47 8.15 28.07
C ALA A 117 2.95 6.69 27.90
N GLY A 118 2.15 5.87 27.22
CA GLY A 118 2.33 4.43 27.14
C GLY A 118 2.12 3.92 25.71
N ARG A 119 2.65 2.72 25.45
CA ARG A 119 2.47 2.06 24.16
C ARG A 119 1.23 1.19 24.18
N THR A 120 0.52 1.20 23.08
CA THR A 120 -0.64 0.35 22.86
C THR A 120 -0.62 -0.17 21.42
N LEU A 121 -1.11 -1.38 21.23
CA LEU A 121 -1.31 -1.93 19.89
C LEU A 121 -2.63 -1.39 19.37
N VAL A 122 -2.57 -0.68 18.24
CA VAL A 122 -3.77 -0.21 17.56
C VAL A 122 -3.93 -0.99 16.29
N GLN A 123 -5.11 -1.58 16.11
CA GLN A 123 -5.47 -2.23 14.86
C GLN A 123 -5.66 -1.16 13.79
N HIS A 124 -4.77 -1.12 12.80
CA HIS A 124 -4.81 -0.15 11.71
C HIS A 124 -5.23 -0.84 10.40
N PRO A 125 -6.34 -0.41 9.78
CA PRO A 125 -6.77 -0.99 8.50
C PRO A 125 -5.76 -0.59 7.41
N THR A 126 -5.06 -1.58 6.86
CA THR A 126 -4.04 -1.34 5.84
C THR A 126 -4.32 -2.14 4.58
N ARG A 127 -4.19 -1.49 3.42
CA ARG A 127 -4.32 -2.14 2.12
C ARG A 127 -2.95 -2.54 1.60
N VAL A 128 -2.66 -3.84 1.60
CA VAL A 128 -1.44 -4.38 0.99
C VAL A 128 -1.61 -4.32 -0.54
N THR A 129 -0.74 -3.58 -1.22
CA THR A 129 -0.86 -3.26 -2.65
C THR A 129 -0.61 -4.45 -3.60
N SER A 130 -0.10 -5.57 -3.10
CA SER A 130 0.23 -6.77 -3.90
C SER A 130 -0.21 -8.06 -3.21
N ILE A 131 -0.92 -8.91 -3.95
CA ILE A 131 -1.36 -10.25 -3.51
C ILE A 131 -0.16 -11.16 -3.25
N MET A 132 0.90 -11.04 -4.05
CA MET A 132 2.16 -11.79 -3.87
C MET A 132 2.81 -11.44 -2.53
N ILE A 133 2.92 -10.15 -2.22
CA ILE A 133 3.48 -9.68 -0.94
C ILE A 133 2.59 -10.11 0.23
N ARG A 134 1.26 -10.10 0.06
CA ARG A 134 0.32 -10.57 1.09
C ARG A 134 0.53 -12.04 1.42
N ASN A 135 0.67 -12.90 0.42
CA ASN A 135 0.87 -14.34 0.62
C ASN A 135 2.21 -14.62 1.32
N GLU A 136 3.27 -13.95 0.88
CA GLU A 136 4.59 -14.08 1.50
C GLU A 136 4.60 -13.57 2.95
N LEU A 137 3.92 -12.47 3.24
CA LEU A 137 3.78 -11.96 4.62
C LEU A 137 2.87 -12.84 5.50
N LYS A 138 1.90 -13.55 4.93
CA LYS A 138 1.08 -14.56 5.63
C LYS A 138 1.88 -15.83 5.93
N GLU A 139 2.65 -16.31 4.97
CA GLU A 139 3.56 -17.46 5.14
C GLU A 139 4.63 -17.16 6.20
N LEU A 140 5.10 -15.92 6.27
CA LEU A 140 6.03 -15.45 7.32
C LEU A 140 5.36 -15.20 8.68
N GLY A 141 4.04 -15.37 8.80
CA GLY A 141 3.28 -15.15 10.04
C GLY A 141 3.22 -13.69 10.51
N ILE A 142 3.58 -12.73 9.63
CA ILE A 142 3.59 -11.29 9.91
C ILE A 142 2.19 -10.71 9.79
N LEU A 143 1.39 -11.24 8.84
CA LEU A 143 -0.04 -10.95 8.75
C LEU A 143 -0.80 -12.01 9.54
N GLY A 144 -1.62 -11.57 10.51
CA GLY A 144 -2.51 -12.43 11.28
C GLY A 144 -1.93 -13.11 12.52
N SER A 145 -0.64 -12.94 12.83
CA SER A 145 -0.06 -13.36 14.11
C SER A 145 0.60 -12.17 14.81
N THR A 146 0.35 -12.01 16.11
CA THR A 146 0.70 -10.79 16.85
C THR A 146 2.16 -10.72 17.28
N ASP A 147 2.99 -11.76 17.14
CA ASP A 147 4.25 -11.81 17.87
C ASP A 147 5.40 -12.47 17.10
N ALA A 148 6.00 -11.74 16.16
CA ALA A 148 7.41 -11.98 15.85
C ALA A 148 8.26 -11.38 16.99
N SER A 149 8.60 -12.22 18.00
CA SER A 149 9.47 -11.78 19.09
C SER A 149 10.87 -11.44 18.56
N ALA A 150 11.55 -10.47 19.18
CA ALA A 150 12.88 -10.06 18.74
C ALA A 150 13.95 -11.14 18.92
N GLU A 151 13.71 -12.11 19.81
CA GLU A 151 14.57 -13.27 20.01
C GLU A 151 14.57 -14.16 18.76
N VAL A 152 13.39 -14.43 18.20
CA VAL A 152 13.24 -15.24 16.97
C VAL A 152 13.95 -14.60 15.78
N VAL A 153 13.85 -13.26 15.63
CA VAL A 153 14.53 -12.56 14.53
C VAL A 153 16.04 -12.49 14.75
N GLN A 154 16.50 -12.40 16.00
CA GLN A 154 17.92 -12.44 16.31
C GLN A 154 18.55 -13.80 16.05
N ASP A 155 17.88 -14.87 16.44
CA ASP A 155 18.33 -16.24 16.23
C ASP A 155 18.33 -16.59 14.74
N PHE A 156 17.42 -16.02 13.95
CA PHE A 156 17.40 -16.21 12.51
C PHE A 156 18.56 -15.50 11.78
N LEU A 157 18.97 -14.31 12.26
CA LEU A 157 20.00 -13.50 11.61
C LEU A 157 21.42 -13.76 12.12
N LYS A 158 21.54 -14.41 13.29
CA LYS A 158 22.82 -14.81 13.88
C LYS A 158 23.00 -16.30 13.71
N GLN A 159 23.99 -16.68 12.91
CA GLN A 159 24.43 -18.06 12.83
C GLN A 159 25.74 -18.23 13.58
N GLU A 160 25.66 -18.86 14.74
CA GLU A 160 26.84 -19.21 15.51
C GLU A 160 27.42 -20.53 14.98
N VAL A 161 28.71 -20.52 14.67
CA VAL A 161 29.40 -21.68 14.10
C VAL A 161 30.65 -22.00 14.90
N THR A 162 30.91 -23.30 15.05
CA THR A 162 32.17 -23.79 15.60
C THR A 162 33.10 -24.12 14.46
N ILE A 163 34.30 -23.54 14.45
CA ILE A 163 35.36 -23.88 13.52
C ILE A 163 36.10 -25.09 14.13
N PRO A 164 35.97 -26.30 13.57
CA PRO A 164 36.45 -27.52 14.23
C PRO A 164 37.97 -27.68 14.12
N ASP A 165 38.55 -27.31 12.99
CA ASP A 165 39.96 -27.54 12.68
C ASP A 165 40.54 -26.43 11.79
N VAL A 166 41.86 -26.46 11.66
CA VAL A 166 42.65 -25.49 10.89
C VAL A 166 42.34 -25.58 9.39
N HIS A 167 41.92 -26.74 8.88
CA HIS A 167 41.59 -26.90 7.46
C HIS A 167 40.31 -26.12 7.11
N VAL A 168 39.25 -26.27 7.89
CA VAL A 168 38.00 -25.51 7.76
C VAL A 168 38.24 -24.01 7.96
N GLN A 169 39.07 -23.63 8.94
CA GLN A 169 39.47 -22.25 9.17
C GLN A 169 40.13 -21.63 7.92
N GLN A 170 41.07 -22.34 7.29
CA GLN A 170 41.75 -21.88 6.08
C GLN A 170 40.80 -21.78 4.88
N GLN A 171 39.86 -22.72 4.72
CA GLN A 171 38.86 -22.66 3.66
C GLN A 171 37.97 -21.42 3.80
N ILE A 172 37.47 -21.16 5.01
CA ILE A 172 36.64 -19.97 5.30
C ILE A 172 37.46 -18.69 5.12
N SER A 173 38.69 -18.64 5.63
CA SER A 173 39.59 -17.49 5.47
C SER A 173 39.77 -17.11 4.00
N LYS A 174 39.96 -18.10 3.11
CA LYS A 174 40.06 -17.86 1.66
C LYS A 174 38.77 -17.28 1.04
N LEU A 175 37.62 -17.60 1.61
CA LEU A 175 36.32 -17.09 1.17
C LEU A 175 35.97 -15.72 1.76
N LEU A 176 36.59 -15.34 2.88
CA LEU A 176 36.35 -14.07 3.55
C LEU A 176 37.05 -12.92 2.82
N CYS A 177 36.27 -11.97 2.30
CA CYS A 177 36.82 -10.72 1.79
C CYS A 177 36.16 -9.50 2.42
N TYR A 178 36.92 -8.42 2.56
CA TYR A 178 36.36 -7.16 2.99
C TYR A 178 35.43 -6.59 1.91
N ARG A 179 34.18 -6.33 2.26
CA ARG A 179 33.21 -5.69 1.36
C ARG A 179 32.72 -4.38 1.95
N LYS A 180 32.91 -3.27 1.22
CA LYS A 180 32.44 -1.94 1.63
C LYS A 180 30.92 -1.88 1.85
N LYS A 181 30.12 -2.53 0.98
CA LYS A 181 28.66 -2.60 1.11
C LYS A 181 28.21 -3.42 2.33
N GLY A 182 28.91 -4.53 2.60
CA GLY A 182 28.66 -5.36 3.78
C GLY A 182 29.27 -4.80 5.08
N ARG A 183 30.10 -3.75 5.01
CA ARG A 183 30.79 -3.12 6.15
C ARG A 183 31.60 -4.10 7.01
N GLY A 184 32.26 -5.07 6.37
CA GLY A 184 33.10 -6.04 7.08
C GLY A 184 33.57 -7.19 6.20
N ARG A 185 34.12 -8.24 6.84
CA ARG A 185 34.57 -9.46 6.16
C ARG A 185 33.38 -10.37 5.88
N CYS A 186 33.04 -10.53 4.61
CA CYS A 186 31.89 -11.32 4.16
C CYS A 186 32.33 -12.51 3.32
N LEU A 187 31.55 -13.59 3.35
CA LEU A 187 31.77 -14.75 2.49
C LEU A 187 31.47 -14.42 1.03
N GLN A 188 32.43 -14.70 0.14
CA GLN A 188 32.27 -14.54 -1.30
C GLN A 188 31.32 -15.57 -1.93
N LYS A 189 31.28 -16.77 -1.34
CA LYS A 189 30.46 -17.92 -1.75
C LYS A 189 29.84 -18.54 -0.51
N ALA A 190 28.74 -19.28 -0.68
CA ALA A 190 28.21 -20.09 0.41
C ALA A 190 29.27 -21.12 0.84
N PHE A 191 29.25 -21.47 2.13
CA PHE A 191 30.07 -22.50 2.71
C PHE A 191 29.18 -23.56 3.35
N ASP A 192 28.79 -24.53 2.52
CA ASP A 192 27.73 -25.50 2.82
C ASP A 192 28.07 -26.39 4.01
N GLN A 193 29.35 -26.67 4.26
CA GLN A 193 29.80 -27.52 5.37
C GLN A 193 29.36 -26.98 6.75
N LEU A 194 29.21 -25.66 6.90
CA LEU A 194 28.67 -25.04 8.11
C LEU A 194 27.32 -24.36 7.87
N GLY A 195 26.69 -24.61 6.73
CA GLY A 195 25.41 -24.00 6.33
C GLY A 195 25.46 -22.48 6.21
N LEU A 196 26.63 -21.88 5.95
CA LEU A 196 26.79 -20.44 5.89
C LEU A 196 26.45 -19.92 4.48
N PRO A 197 25.46 -19.03 4.32
CA PRO A 197 25.11 -18.53 3.01
C PRO A 197 26.14 -17.54 2.47
N LYS A 198 26.09 -17.30 1.16
CA LYS A 198 26.85 -16.23 0.51
C LYS A 198 26.52 -14.89 1.17
N MET A 199 27.50 -14.00 1.28
CA MET A 199 27.40 -12.68 1.93
C MET A 199 27.25 -12.72 3.46
N ALA A 200 27.22 -13.91 4.10
CA ALA A 200 27.30 -13.98 5.54
C ALA A 200 28.56 -13.26 6.04
N ARG A 201 28.40 -12.38 7.02
CA ARG A 201 29.47 -11.51 7.51
C ARG A 201 29.96 -11.96 8.86
N LEU A 202 31.27 -12.02 9.02
CA LEU A 202 31.89 -12.32 10.30
C LEU A 202 31.69 -11.16 11.28
N GLU A 203 31.10 -11.45 12.44
CA GLU A 203 30.86 -10.49 13.52
C GLU A 203 31.84 -10.68 14.68
N PRO A 204 32.20 -9.59 15.38
CA PRO A 204 32.86 -9.68 16.67
C PRO A 204 32.04 -10.50 17.67
N SER A 205 32.72 -11.33 18.45
CA SER A 205 32.12 -12.14 19.51
C SER A 205 33.04 -12.18 20.73
N THR A 206 32.57 -12.77 21.82
CA THR A 206 33.37 -12.94 23.04
C THR A 206 34.66 -13.74 22.79
N LEU A 207 34.61 -14.73 21.89
CA LEU A 207 35.72 -15.62 21.57
C LEU A 207 36.59 -15.11 20.40
N LEU A 208 36.01 -14.25 19.55
CA LEU A 208 36.68 -13.56 18.43
C LEU A 208 36.35 -12.06 18.47
N GLN A 209 37.03 -11.32 19.34
CA GLN A 209 36.81 -9.87 19.48
C GLN A 209 37.29 -9.10 18.23
N ASP A 210 38.47 -9.46 17.73
CA ASP A 210 39.00 -8.91 16.48
C ASP A 210 38.79 -9.91 15.33
N VAL A 211 37.89 -9.55 14.39
CA VAL A 211 37.61 -10.35 13.19
C VAL A 211 38.79 -10.38 12.19
N GLY A 212 39.75 -9.47 12.32
CA GLY A 212 41.02 -9.50 11.60
C GLY A 212 41.94 -10.62 12.08
N SER A 213 41.76 -11.07 13.34
CA SER A 213 42.55 -12.15 13.95
C SER A 213 42.03 -13.56 13.64
N PHE A 214 41.07 -13.70 12.72
CA PHE A 214 40.36 -14.95 12.45
C PHE A 214 41.31 -16.09 12.07
N GLU A 215 42.35 -15.81 11.30
CA GLU A 215 43.36 -16.77 10.84
C GLU A 215 44.31 -17.23 11.95
N GLN A 216 44.52 -16.40 12.97
CA GLN A 216 45.48 -16.63 14.05
C GLN A 216 44.85 -17.32 15.25
N LYS A 217 43.53 -17.49 15.29
CA LYS A 217 42.83 -18.19 16.37
C LYS A 217 43.12 -19.69 16.34
N GLN A 218 43.37 -20.25 17.53
CA GLN A 218 43.56 -21.68 17.70
C GLN A 218 42.22 -22.40 17.55
N CYS A 219 42.16 -23.41 16.69
CA CYS A 219 41.00 -24.29 16.57
C CYS A 219 40.99 -25.37 17.67
N PRO A 220 39.81 -25.78 18.16
CA PRO A 220 38.49 -25.30 17.77
C PRO A 220 38.08 -23.99 18.49
N PHE A 221 37.36 -23.11 17.79
CA PHE A 221 36.77 -21.91 18.39
C PHE A 221 35.40 -21.58 17.79
N ARG A 222 34.57 -20.85 18.53
CA ARG A 222 33.26 -20.37 18.05
C ARG A 222 33.38 -18.95 17.50
N CYS A 223 32.65 -18.68 16.43
CA CYS A 223 32.46 -17.35 15.90
C CYS A 223 31.02 -17.16 15.42
N ILE A 224 30.65 -15.90 15.19
CA ILE A 224 29.30 -15.53 14.79
C ILE A 224 29.34 -14.99 13.37
N PHE A 225 28.44 -15.49 12.53
CA PHE A 225 28.15 -14.92 11.23
C PHE A 225 26.78 -14.23 11.26
N TYR A 226 26.74 -13.02 10.73
CA TYR A 226 25.51 -12.29 10.49
C TYR A 226 24.99 -12.58 9.07
N VAL A 227 23.76 -13.07 8.99
CA VAL A 227 23.16 -13.66 7.79
C VAL A 227 22.14 -12.73 7.11
N ALA A 228 22.21 -11.42 7.36
CA ALA A 228 21.38 -10.50 6.59
C ALA A 228 21.88 -10.42 5.14
N GLY A 229 20.98 -10.60 4.17
CA GLY A 229 21.30 -10.52 2.75
C GLY A 229 21.86 -9.15 2.32
N GLU A 230 22.33 -9.06 1.07
CA GLU A 230 23.03 -7.87 0.52
C GLU A 230 22.24 -6.55 0.63
N HIS A 231 20.92 -6.64 0.79
CA HIS A 231 20.01 -5.49 0.92
C HIS A 231 19.37 -5.38 2.31
N GLY A 232 19.91 -6.06 3.32
CA GLY A 232 19.45 -5.95 4.69
C GLY A 232 19.55 -4.51 5.18
N ARG A 233 18.41 -3.93 5.60
CA ARG A 233 18.39 -2.58 6.21
C ARG A 233 19.16 -2.53 7.52
N VAL A 234 19.19 -3.65 8.24
CA VAL A 234 19.96 -3.82 9.47
C VAL A 234 21.29 -4.44 9.09
N LEU A 235 22.33 -3.61 9.15
CA LEU A 235 23.68 -3.96 8.72
C LEU A 235 24.53 -4.54 9.85
N HIS A 236 24.01 -4.79 11.04
CA HIS A 236 24.70 -5.45 12.15
C HIS A 236 23.67 -5.68 13.25
N MET A 237 24.00 -6.55 14.18
CA MET A 237 23.16 -6.73 15.35
C MET A 237 23.11 -5.46 16.18
N SER A 238 21.93 -4.86 16.27
CA SER A 238 21.73 -3.68 17.09
C SER A 238 21.80 -4.07 18.57
N PRO A 239 22.69 -3.47 19.38
CA PRO A 239 22.72 -3.65 20.83
C PRO A 239 21.39 -3.30 21.49
N LEU A 240 20.58 -2.46 20.84
CA LEU A 240 19.25 -2.08 21.33
C LEU A 240 18.33 -3.30 21.46
N LEU A 241 18.47 -4.31 20.60
CA LEU A 241 17.66 -5.53 20.68
C LEU A 241 18.09 -6.47 21.83
N GLN A 242 19.21 -6.19 22.51
CA GLN A 242 19.64 -6.94 23.70
C GLN A 242 19.05 -6.37 25.00
N ILE A 243 18.43 -5.20 24.94
CA ILE A 243 17.83 -4.56 26.11
C ILE A 243 16.51 -5.26 26.42
N PRO A 244 16.29 -5.77 27.65
CA PRO A 244 15.03 -6.39 28.03
C PRO A 244 13.84 -5.45 27.76
N GLY A 245 12.82 -5.97 27.06
CA GLY A 245 11.65 -5.20 26.66
C GLY A 245 11.83 -4.32 25.42
N VAL A 246 12.99 -4.36 24.75
CA VAL A 246 13.20 -3.74 23.43
C VAL A 246 13.15 -4.82 22.35
N SER A 247 12.08 -4.80 21.55
CA SER A 247 11.87 -5.66 20.39
C SER A 247 11.62 -4.84 19.12
N LEU A 248 11.53 -5.47 17.94
CA LEU A 248 11.13 -4.76 16.72
C LEU A 248 9.74 -4.09 16.87
N ASN A 249 8.83 -4.70 17.64
CA ASN A 249 7.53 -4.12 17.97
C ASN A 249 7.63 -2.88 18.88
N THR A 250 8.81 -2.65 19.46
CA THR A 250 9.11 -1.48 20.29
C THR A 250 9.87 -0.40 19.51
N TRP A 251 10.23 -0.66 18.26
CA TRP A 251 10.84 0.32 17.38
C TRP A 251 9.72 1.11 16.71
N GLY A 252 9.65 2.40 17.01
CA GLY A 252 8.74 3.28 16.29
C GLY A 252 9.28 3.49 14.88
N ILE A 253 8.48 3.19 13.85
CA ILE A 253 8.76 3.70 12.52
C ILE A 253 8.76 5.22 12.64
N ASP A 254 9.83 5.87 12.21
CA ASP A 254 9.85 7.31 12.10
C ASP A 254 8.84 7.72 11.02
N ILE A 255 7.60 7.98 11.44
CA ILE A 255 6.50 8.41 10.59
C ILE A 255 6.87 9.74 9.92
N LEU A 256 7.69 10.57 10.56
CA LEU A 256 8.16 11.81 9.97
C LEU A 256 8.98 11.51 8.71
N HIS A 257 9.96 10.62 8.79
CA HIS A 257 10.73 10.20 7.60
C HIS A 257 9.93 9.35 6.62
N THR A 258 9.09 8.45 7.10
CA THR A 258 8.41 7.47 6.24
C THR A 258 7.25 8.07 5.46
N TRP A 259 6.52 9.03 6.05
CA TRP A 259 5.42 9.73 5.37
C TRP A 259 5.84 11.06 4.76
N HIS A 260 6.53 11.92 5.50
CA HIS A 260 6.78 13.29 5.05
C HIS A 260 7.92 13.37 4.04
N TYR A 261 9.04 12.64 4.27
CA TYR A 261 10.19 12.67 3.36
C TYR A 261 10.06 11.77 2.14
N GLY A 262 9.19 10.75 2.17
CA GLY A 262 8.99 9.83 1.03
C GLY A 262 7.79 10.21 0.15
N PRO A 263 6.59 9.62 0.36
CA PRO A 263 5.43 9.84 -0.49
C PRO A 263 4.94 11.29 -0.52
N MET A 264 4.91 11.98 0.62
CA MET A 264 4.42 13.36 0.69
C MET A 264 5.37 14.34 -0.01
N SER A 265 6.68 14.19 0.17
CA SER A 265 7.68 14.97 -0.56
C SER A 265 7.52 14.79 -2.08
N THR A 266 7.27 13.56 -2.53
CA THR A 266 7.05 13.24 -3.94
C THR A 266 5.76 13.86 -4.45
N TYR A 267 4.65 13.72 -3.72
CA TYR A 267 3.37 14.34 -4.04
C TYR A 267 3.47 15.86 -4.11
N LEU A 268 4.07 16.50 -3.09
CA LEU A 268 4.31 17.95 -3.07
C LEU A 268 5.15 18.39 -4.26
N THR A 269 6.18 17.63 -4.62
CA THR A 269 6.99 17.92 -5.81
C THR A 269 6.13 17.92 -7.09
N PHE A 270 5.26 16.93 -7.27
CA PHE A 270 4.35 16.89 -8.43
C PHE A 270 3.34 18.04 -8.42
N THR A 271 2.71 18.33 -7.27
CA THR A 271 1.75 19.42 -7.15
C THR A 271 2.39 20.78 -7.41
N LEU A 272 3.54 21.05 -6.81
CA LEU A 272 4.27 22.30 -7.03
C LEU A 272 4.72 22.42 -8.49
N ARG A 273 5.19 21.33 -9.11
CA ARG A 273 5.55 21.34 -10.53
C ARG A 273 4.35 21.59 -11.45
N ALA A 274 3.18 21.02 -11.13
CA ALA A 274 1.94 21.28 -11.85
C ALA A 274 1.55 22.77 -11.75
N LEU A 275 1.70 23.38 -10.57
CA LEU A 275 1.45 24.79 -10.34
C LEU A 275 2.42 25.70 -11.10
N LEU A 276 3.70 25.37 -11.14
CA LEU A 276 4.71 26.14 -11.91
C LEU A 276 4.44 26.13 -13.43
N ASN A 277 3.78 25.10 -13.94
CA ASN A 277 3.37 25.05 -15.34
C ASN A 277 2.16 25.94 -15.66
N THR A 278 1.44 26.42 -14.64
CA THR A 278 0.32 27.35 -14.82
C THR A 278 0.80 28.80 -14.96
N GLU A 279 -0.08 29.68 -15.44
CA GLU A 279 0.19 31.13 -15.52
C GLU A 279 0.09 31.84 -14.17
N ILE A 280 -0.23 31.13 -13.07
CA ILE A 280 -0.50 31.73 -11.75
C ILE A 280 0.75 32.43 -11.19
N TYR A 281 1.92 31.81 -11.34
CA TYR A 281 3.19 32.31 -10.80
C TYR A 281 4.10 32.91 -11.86
N LYS A 282 3.67 32.89 -13.13
CA LYS A 282 4.46 33.43 -14.23
C LYS A 282 4.40 34.96 -14.20
N PRO A 283 5.55 35.65 -14.27
CA PRO A 283 5.55 37.09 -14.42
C PRO A 283 4.89 37.44 -15.76
N GLY A 284 3.80 38.21 -15.71
CA GLY A 284 2.95 38.50 -16.88
C GLY A 284 3.74 38.99 -18.09
N ASN A 285 3.48 38.37 -19.26
CA ASN A 285 4.01 38.68 -20.60
C ASN A 285 5.37 39.39 -20.63
N SER A 286 6.41 38.79 -20.05
CA SER A 286 7.78 39.15 -20.38
C SER A 286 8.21 38.36 -21.61
N ALA A 287 8.10 38.98 -22.79
CA ALA A 287 8.51 38.40 -24.08
C ALA A 287 10.03 38.16 -24.21
N VAL A 288 10.79 38.31 -23.11
CA VAL A 288 12.26 38.41 -23.11
C VAL A 288 12.92 37.33 -22.25
N LEU A 289 12.17 36.64 -21.38
CA LEU A 289 12.75 35.64 -20.49
C LEU A 289 12.82 34.27 -21.15
N ASP A 290 13.97 33.62 -20.99
CA ASP A 290 14.06 32.21 -21.36
C ASP A 290 13.28 31.32 -20.38
N LYS A 291 13.09 30.05 -20.74
CA LYS A 291 12.32 29.11 -19.93
C LYS A 291 12.91 28.90 -18.53
N GLU A 292 14.23 28.86 -18.42
CA GLU A 292 14.92 28.59 -17.16
C GLU A 292 14.78 29.77 -16.19
N GLU A 293 14.92 30.99 -16.70
CA GLU A 293 14.70 32.23 -15.97
C GLU A 293 13.25 32.36 -15.50
N ASN A 294 12.30 32.00 -16.37
CA ASN A 294 10.88 31.98 -16.03
C ASN A 294 10.58 30.97 -14.90
N ASP A 295 11.09 29.74 -15.00
CA ASP A 295 10.94 28.71 -13.96
C ASP A 295 11.55 29.15 -12.63
N LYS A 296 12.72 29.81 -12.65
CA LYS A 296 13.37 30.39 -11.46
C LYS A 296 12.51 31.47 -10.81
N LEU A 297 11.95 32.40 -11.60
CA LEU A 297 11.08 33.45 -11.08
C LEU A 297 9.78 32.89 -10.48
N CYS A 298 9.17 31.91 -11.13
CA CYS A 298 8.00 31.21 -10.61
C CYS A 298 8.30 30.53 -9.26
N LEU A 299 9.45 29.86 -9.15
CA LEU A 299 9.91 29.26 -7.89
C LEU A 299 10.16 30.29 -6.80
N MET A 300 10.72 31.46 -7.14
CA MET A 300 10.93 32.55 -6.19
C MET A 300 9.62 33.14 -5.68
N ALA A 301 8.63 33.31 -6.55
CA ALA A 301 7.28 33.77 -6.19
C ALA A 301 6.59 32.78 -5.24
N LEU A 302 6.59 31.49 -5.59
CA LEU A 302 6.06 30.42 -4.75
C LEU A 302 6.75 30.39 -3.37
N LYS A 303 8.08 30.51 -3.34
CA LYS A 303 8.85 30.56 -2.09
C LYS A 303 8.45 31.76 -1.23
N ALA A 304 8.25 32.93 -1.85
CA ALA A 304 7.84 34.14 -1.13
C ALA A 304 6.46 33.99 -0.49
N GLU A 305 5.49 33.42 -1.23
CA GLU A 305 4.15 33.15 -0.67
C GLU A 305 4.19 32.16 0.49
N LEU A 306 4.96 31.09 0.36
CA LEU A 306 5.13 30.10 1.43
C LEU A 306 5.72 30.74 2.69
N TRP A 307 6.71 31.62 2.54
CA TRP A 307 7.30 32.36 3.65
C TRP A 307 6.30 33.33 4.28
N MET A 308 5.48 34.01 3.48
CA MET A 308 4.41 34.87 3.95
C MET A 308 3.36 34.08 4.74
N PHE A 309 2.98 32.89 4.27
CA PHE A 309 2.11 31.97 4.99
C PHE A 309 2.70 31.61 6.35
N TYR A 310 3.97 31.16 6.42
CA TYR A 310 4.61 30.82 7.68
C TYR A 310 4.74 32.01 8.63
N LYS A 311 5.02 33.21 8.10
CA LYS A 311 5.05 34.44 8.89
C LYS A 311 3.67 34.76 9.47
N HIS A 312 2.61 34.65 8.66
CA HIS A 312 1.24 34.86 9.10
C HIS A 312 0.79 33.84 10.14
N ARG A 313 1.10 32.56 9.95
CA ARG A 313 0.77 31.49 10.90
C ARG A 313 1.50 31.68 12.23
N ARG A 314 2.79 32.05 12.21
CA ARG A 314 3.54 32.41 13.42
C ARG A 314 2.90 33.56 14.20
N ALA A 315 2.31 34.54 13.50
CA ALA A 315 1.68 35.70 14.13
C ALA A 315 0.26 35.40 14.67
N THR A 316 -0.50 34.52 14.00
CA THR A 316 -1.93 34.29 14.31
C THR A 316 -2.19 33.06 15.18
N ASP A 317 -1.34 32.04 15.12
CA ASP A 317 -1.52 30.79 15.85
C ASP A 317 -0.71 30.83 17.15
N LYS A 318 -1.40 31.09 18.27
CA LYS A 318 -0.80 31.21 19.61
C LYS A 318 -0.09 29.93 20.08
N GLU A 319 -0.42 28.78 19.49
CA GLU A 319 0.20 27.50 19.80
C GLU A 319 1.23 27.06 18.75
N TRP A 320 1.57 27.92 17.79
CA TRP A 320 2.50 27.60 16.72
C TRP A 320 3.84 27.08 17.24
N SER A 321 4.38 27.71 18.30
CA SER A 321 5.64 27.28 18.95
C SER A 321 5.56 25.91 19.61
N LYS A 322 4.37 25.41 19.94
CA LYS A 322 4.15 24.08 20.54
C LYS A 322 3.91 22.99 19.50
N LYS A 323 3.66 23.36 18.23
CA LYS A 323 3.30 22.42 17.15
C LYS A 323 4.48 21.68 16.55
N GLY A 324 5.71 21.98 17.00
CA GLY A 324 6.89 21.16 16.77
C GLY A 324 7.17 20.89 15.29
N SER A 325 7.80 21.85 14.63
CA SER A 325 8.61 21.58 13.44
C SER A 325 9.59 22.73 13.20
N GLU A 326 10.54 22.89 14.11
CA GLU A 326 11.96 23.23 13.89
C GLU A 326 12.75 22.41 14.91
#